data_AF-A0ABD1N611-F1
#
_entry.id   AF-A0ABD1N611-F1
#
_cell.length_a   1.000
_cell.length_b   1.000
_cell.length_c   1.000
_cell.angle_alpha   90.00
_cell.angle_beta   90.00
_cell.angle_gamma   90.00
#
_symmetry.space_group_name_H-M   'P 1'
#
loop_
_entity.id
_entity.type
_entity.pdbx_description
1 polymer ?
#
loop_
_entity_poly.entity_id
_entity_poly.type
_entity_poly.pdbx_seq_one_letter_code
_entity_poly.pdbx_strand_id
1 'polypeptide(L)'
;MSEIEFKADHPRLFIPNFLSLDECRELEFIHKSSSTVGYRPNVFSTILSHLIATKSSHFIIPFVPIRERLKDKLEEFFKCEYELFIEFTGLISWSRGASIGWHSDDNRPYIRQRHFSAVCYLNSYGKDFSGGLFHFQDGEPASIMPKAGDAVMYTADDHNIHSVDEITEGERLTLALWFSRDGSHDEDVKLISLLSQHLLHKNMADSYLPLPASSNMYWFSQDQASDFQFGFNICWARLHVLGYDIYISQDSTREFDVSELMVKPVHLVRANELLDQEFVNIMHALQVVHFYCWKGSDLQNKMSNIDSKVVKVTDIQREIISGLNSVLMNDGGFASRVFGSMPSEENGCICFDWSGIMAAAAAWEDYAANLSKQIHLQLPNWRMHESIHNVQLEE
;
A
#
# COMPACT_ATOMS: atom_id res chain seq x y z
N MET A 1 20.47 -29.82 -37.99
CA MET A 1 21.09 -29.75 -36.65
C MET A 1 20.08 -29.07 -35.77
N SER A 2 19.42 -29.83 -34.89
CA SER A 2 18.52 -29.27 -33.88
C SER A 2 19.36 -28.45 -32.91
N GLU A 3 19.10 -27.15 -32.82
CA GLU A 3 19.62 -26.32 -31.74
C GLU A 3 19.13 -26.93 -30.43
N ILE A 4 20.07 -27.47 -29.65
CA ILE A 4 19.81 -27.86 -28.27
C ILE A 4 19.69 -26.55 -27.53
N GLU A 5 18.46 -26.07 -27.38
CA GLU A 5 18.12 -24.95 -26.52
C GLU A 5 18.49 -25.37 -25.08
N PHE A 6 19.64 -24.90 -24.59
CA PHE A 6 20.00 -25.06 -23.19
C PHE A 6 18.97 -24.27 -22.38
N LYS A 7 17.93 -24.95 -21.89
CA LYS A 7 17.07 -24.40 -20.84
C LYS A 7 17.99 -24.11 -19.65
N ALA A 8 18.08 -22.84 -19.26
CA ALA A 8 18.72 -22.47 -18.02
C ALA A 8 18.00 -23.22 -16.89
N ASP A 9 18.74 -23.92 -16.02
CA ASP A 9 18.16 -24.72 -14.93
C ASP A 9 17.33 -23.87 -13.94
N HIS A 10 17.60 -22.55 -13.91
CA HIS A 10 16.90 -21.61 -13.05
C HIS A 10 16.55 -20.30 -13.80
N PRO A 11 15.57 -20.33 -14.73
CA PRO A 11 15.28 -19.18 -15.56
C PRO A 11 14.68 -18.06 -14.70
N ARG A 12 15.40 -16.94 -14.63
CA ARG A 12 14.97 -15.73 -13.93
C ARG A 12 15.46 -14.49 -14.67
N LEU A 13 14.70 -13.41 -14.57
CA LEU A 13 14.98 -12.13 -15.23
C LEU A 13 15.04 -11.04 -14.17
N PHE A 14 16.14 -10.28 -14.18
CA PHE A 14 16.28 -9.05 -13.40
C PHE A 14 16.25 -7.85 -14.34
N ILE A 15 15.38 -6.88 -14.06
CA ILE A 15 15.20 -5.67 -14.88
C ILE A 15 15.40 -4.45 -13.98
N PRO A 16 16.52 -3.72 -14.12
CA PRO A 16 16.75 -2.53 -13.32
C PRO A 16 15.87 -1.37 -13.80
N ASN A 17 15.37 -0.55 -12.87
CA ASN A 17 14.51 0.61 -13.13
C ASN A 17 13.31 0.31 -14.06
N PHE A 18 12.67 -0.84 -13.89
CA PHE A 18 11.45 -1.22 -14.60
C PHE A 18 10.28 -0.29 -14.26
N LEU A 19 10.10 0.07 -12.98
CA LEU A 19 9.20 1.14 -12.57
C LEU A 19 9.95 2.46 -12.51
N SER A 20 9.29 3.54 -12.91
CA SER A 20 9.78 4.88 -12.64
C SER A 20 9.74 5.18 -11.14
N LEU A 21 10.54 6.15 -10.70
CA LEU A 21 10.54 6.57 -9.29
C LEU A 21 9.21 7.19 -8.86
N ASP A 22 8.49 7.87 -9.76
CA ASP A 22 7.17 8.42 -9.42
C ASP A 22 6.13 7.30 -9.25
N GLU A 23 6.13 6.27 -10.11
CA GLU A 23 5.29 5.08 -9.92
C GLU A 23 5.62 4.37 -8.59
N CYS A 24 6.91 4.27 -8.22
CA CYS A 24 7.29 3.70 -6.93
C CYS A 24 6.72 4.51 -5.76
N ARG A 25 6.76 5.84 -5.83
CA ARG A 25 6.22 6.72 -4.78
C ARG A 25 4.70 6.73 -4.73
N GLU A 26 4.03 6.65 -5.88
CA GLU A 26 2.58 6.51 -5.96
C GLU A 26 2.12 5.21 -5.28
N LEU A 27 2.75 4.08 -5.60
CA LEU A 27 2.45 2.80 -4.97
C LEU A 27 2.81 2.78 -3.48
N GLU A 28 3.92 3.38 -3.07
CA GLU A 28 4.27 3.54 -1.64
C GLU A 28 3.21 4.36 -0.89
N PHE A 29 2.72 5.46 -1.47
CA PHE A 29 1.62 6.26 -0.93
C PHE A 29 0.35 5.42 -0.76
N ILE A 30 -0.07 4.71 -1.81
CA ILE A 30 -1.27 3.85 -1.78
C ILE A 30 -1.12 2.78 -0.69
N HIS A 31 0.05 2.15 -0.59
CA HIS A 31 0.30 1.13 0.41
C HIS A 31 0.21 1.70 1.83
N LYS A 32 1.02 2.72 2.15
CA LYS A 32 1.12 3.26 3.51
C LYS A 32 -0.19 3.89 3.99
N SER A 33 -1.04 4.33 3.08
CA SER A 33 -2.35 4.91 3.42
C SER A 33 -3.52 3.93 3.42
N SER A 34 -3.35 2.72 2.89
CA SER A 34 -4.45 1.75 2.70
C SER A 34 -4.08 0.31 3.07
N SER A 35 -2.95 0.09 3.72
CA SER A 35 -2.52 -1.23 4.19
C SER A 35 -3.37 -1.75 5.34
N THR A 36 -3.39 -3.07 5.46
CA THR A 36 -3.90 -3.84 6.60
C THR A 36 -2.77 -4.70 7.17
N VAL A 37 -2.98 -5.26 8.35
CA VAL A 37 -2.08 -6.25 8.92
C VAL A 37 -2.09 -7.50 8.04
N GLY A 38 -0.91 -7.88 7.56
CA GLY A 38 -0.72 -9.04 6.70
C GLY A 38 -0.76 -10.36 7.48
N TYR A 39 -0.82 -11.47 6.76
CA TYR A 39 -0.94 -12.80 7.37
C TYR A 39 0.32 -13.27 8.11
N ARG A 40 1.49 -12.67 7.80
CA ARG A 40 2.76 -12.98 8.48
C ARG A 40 3.05 -11.95 9.57
N PRO A 41 3.76 -12.36 10.64
CA PRO A 41 4.27 -11.41 11.62
C PRO A 41 5.06 -10.29 10.95
N ASN A 42 4.86 -9.06 11.41
CA ASN A 42 5.58 -7.86 10.95
C ASN A 42 5.39 -7.53 9.45
N VAL A 43 4.37 -8.10 8.79
CA VAL A 43 4.05 -7.82 7.38
C VAL A 43 2.74 -7.06 7.27
N PHE A 44 2.68 -6.07 6.38
CA PHE A 44 1.46 -5.36 6.02
C PHE A 44 1.14 -5.57 4.54
N SER A 45 -0.14 -5.52 4.19
CA SER A 45 -0.59 -5.76 2.82
C SER A 45 -1.71 -4.83 2.37
N THR A 46 -1.63 -4.39 1.13
CA THR A 46 -2.72 -3.74 0.40
C THR A 46 -3.02 -4.59 -0.83
N ILE A 47 -4.18 -5.23 -0.85
CA ILE A 47 -4.66 -6.05 -1.97
C ILE A 47 -5.78 -5.30 -2.70
N LEU A 48 -5.91 -5.52 -4.00
CA LEU A 48 -6.84 -4.75 -4.84
C LEU A 48 -8.31 -4.92 -4.41
N SER A 49 -8.70 -6.11 -3.96
CA SER A 49 -10.05 -6.37 -3.44
C SER A 49 -10.35 -5.60 -2.14
N HIS A 50 -9.35 -5.39 -1.28
CA HIS A 50 -9.49 -4.59 -0.07
C HIS A 50 -9.72 -3.13 -0.40
N LEU A 51 -8.99 -2.57 -1.38
CA LEU A 51 -9.22 -1.21 -1.87
C LEU A 51 -10.67 -1.01 -2.33
N ILE A 52 -11.26 -1.99 -3.01
CA ILE A 52 -12.67 -1.93 -3.40
C ILE A 52 -13.59 -1.94 -2.17
N ALA A 53 -13.35 -2.87 -1.23
CA ALA A 53 -14.14 -3.02 -0.02
C ALA A 53 -14.13 -1.75 0.87
N THR A 54 -13.02 -1.00 0.88
CA THR A 54 -12.85 0.22 1.67
C THR A 54 -13.19 1.51 0.90
N LYS A 55 -13.89 1.41 -0.23
CA LYS A 55 -14.23 2.54 -1.12
C LYS A 55 -13.03 3.31 -1.68
N SER A 56 -11.84 2.71 -1.65
CA SER A 56 -10.62 3.24 -2.27
C SER A 56 -10.32 2.58 -3.63
N SER A 57 -11.36 2.11 -4.34
CA SER A 57 -11.22 1.37 -5.60
C SER A 57 -10.48 2.18 -6.68
N HIS A 58 -10.59 3.51 -6.65
CA HIS A 58 -9.90 4.43 -7.56
C HIS A 58 -8.38 4.21 -7.59
N PHE A 59 -7.77 3.75 -6.50
CA PHE A 59 -6.35 3.38 -6.45
C PHE A 59 -6.00 2.12 -7.25
N ILE A 60 -6.95 1.40 -7.86
CA ILE A 60 -6.62 0.32 -8.81
C ILE A 60 -6.01 0.88 -10.11
N ILE A 61 -6.39 2.09 -10.53
CA ILE A 61 -6.00 2.66 -11.82
C ILE A 61 -4.46 2.71 -12.01
N PRO A 62 -3.65 3.19 -11.04
CA PRO A 62 -2.19 3.17 -11.16
C PRO A 62 -1.58 1.78 -11.40
N PHE A 63 -2.25 0.69 -10.97
CA PHE A 63 -1.75 -0.67 -11.17
C PHE A 63 -1.97 -1.18 -12.60
N VAL A 64 -2.99 -0.69 -13.31
CA VAL A 64 -3.40 -1.22 -14.63
C VAL A 64 -2.23 -1.25 -15.63
N PRO A 65 -1.57 -0.11 -15.96
CA PRO A 65 -0.46 -0.13 -16.90
C PRO A 65 0.75 -0.90 -16.38
N ILE A 66 0.97 -0.95 -15.06
CA ILE A 66 2.08 -1.69 -14.46
C ILE A 66 1.86 -3.21 -14.61
N ARG A 67 0.64 -3.69 -14.35
CA ARG A 67 0.22 -5.09 -14.50
C ARG A 67 0.40 -5.55 -15.95
N GLU A 68 -0.02 -4.74 -16.91
CA GLU A 68 0.15 -5.02 -18.35
C GLU A 68 1.63 -5.15 -18.72
N ARG A 69 2.46 -4.13 -18.40
CA ARG A 69 3.90 -4.16 -18.71
C ARG A 69 4.63 -5.34 -18.06
N LEU A 70 4.25 -5.71 -16.83
CA LEU A 70 4.83 -6.86 -16.12
C LEU A 70 4.45 -8.17 -16.80
N LYS A 71 3.17 -8.34 -17.13
CA LYS A 71 2.68 -9.52 -17.85
C LYS A 71 3.39 -9.67 -19.19
N ASP A 72 3.42 -8.61 -20.01
CA ASP A 72 4.06 -8.63 -21.33
C ASP A 72 5.54 -9.04 -21.25
N LYS A 73 6.30 -8.47 -20.30
CA LYS A 73 7.71 -8.80 -20.13
C LYS A 73 7.95 -10.22 -19.62
N LEU A 74 7.06 -10.71 -18.78
CA LEU A 74 7.15 -12.06 -18.26
C LEU A 74 6.82 -13.08 -19.37
N GLU A 75 5.77 -12.82 -20.14
CA GLU A 75 5.38 -13.63 -21.30
C GLU A 75 6.48 -13.69 -22.37
N GLU A 76 7.07 -12.54 -22.72
CA GLU A 76 8.17 -12.41 -23.68
C GLU A 76 9.41 -13.21 -23.24
N PHE A 77 9.75 -13.16 -21.95
CA PHE A 77 10.93 -13.83 -21.41
C PHE A 77 10.76 -15.35 -21.36
N PHE A 78 9.61 -15.83 -20.89
CA PHE A 78 9.33 -17.26 -20.73
C PHE A 78 8.71 -17.92 -21.98
N LYS A 79 8.53 -17.18 -23.08
CA LYS A 79 7.97 -17.68 -24.36
C LYS A 79 6.59 -18.29 -24.18
N CYS A 80 5.72 -17.53 -23.53
CA CYS A 80 4.36 -17.93 -23.17
C CYS A 80 3.33 -16.83 -23.41
N GLU A 81 3.51 -16.11 -24.52
CA GLU A 81 2.67 -15.02 -24.96
C GLU A 81 1.18 -15.41 -24.99
N TYR A 82 0.35 -14.60 -24.35
CA TYR A 82 -1.10 -14.75 -24.21
C TYR A 82 -1.57 -15.96 -23.38
N GLU A 83 -0.66 -16.64 -22.67
CA GLU A 83 -1.00 -17.83 -21.87
C GLU A 83 -1.24 -17.53 -20.39
N LEU A 84 -0.97 -16.31 -19.93
CA LEU A 84 -0.97 -15.98 -18.50
C LEU A 84 -2.20 -15.18 -18.05
N PHE A 85 -2.64 -15.51 -16.84
CA PHE A 85 -3.61 -14.77 -16.06
C PHE A 85 -2.93 -14.25 -14.79
N ILE A 86 -3.28 -13.04 -14.37
CA ILE A 86 -2.79 -12.49 -13.10
C ILE A 86 -3.60 -13.16 -11.99
N GLU A 87 -2.96 -13.99 -11.17
CA GLU A 87 -3.60 -14.71 -10.08
C GLU A 87 -3.85 -13.80 -8.87
N PHE A 88 -2.91 -12.88 -8.65
CA PHE A 88 -2.94 -11.98 -7.51
C PHE A 88 -2.03 -10.78 -7.73
N THR A 89 -2.48 -9.61 -7.28
CA THR A 89 -1.70 -8.37 -7.21
C THR A 89 -1.75 -7.81 -5.79
N GLY A 90 -0.59 -7.51 -5.20
CA GLY A 90 -0.55 -6.88 -3.87
C GLY A 90 0.68 -6.04 -3.62
N LEU A 91 0.48 -4.95 -2.88
CA LEU A 91 1.56 -4.20 -2.24
C LEU A 91 1.83 -4.82 -0.89
N ILE A 92 3.07 -5.25 -0.66
CA ILE A 92 3.49 -5.95 0.54
C ILE A 92 4.64 -5.17 1.17
N SER A 93 4.55 -4.90 2.47
CA SER A 93 5.65 -4.37 3.23
C SER A 93 6.09 -5.28 4.36
N TRP A 94 7.39 -5.31 4.58
CA TRP A 94 8.06 -6.11 5.60
C TRP A 94 8.75 -5.16 6.54
N SER A 95 8.28 -5.10 7.78
CA SER A 95 8.88 -4.25 8.83
C SER A 95 9.92 -5.02 9.63
N ARG A 96 10.59 -4.33 10.56
CA ARG A 96 11.61 -4.93 11.42
C ARG A 96 11.16 -6.24 12.05
N GLY A 97 12.01 -7.27 11.97
CA GLY A 97 11.76 -8.62 12.47
C GLY A 97 10.97 -9.52 11.50
N ALA A 98 10.48 -9.00 10.37
CA ALA A 98 9.89 -9.82 9.33
C ALA A 98 10.99 -10.57 8.56
N SER A 99 10.75 -11.84 8.23
CA SER A 99 11.61 -12.68 7.39
C SER A 99 10.80 -13.83 6.78
N ILE A 100 11.34 -14.47 5.75
CA ILE A 100 10.78 -15.72 5.21
C ILE A 100 11.90 -16.65 4.79
N GLY A 101 11.89 -17.86 5.33
CA GLY A 101 12.86 -18.89 4.98
C GLY A 101 12.66 -19.43 3.56
N TRP A 102 13.52 -20.39 3.18
CA TRP A 102 13.50 -21.02 1.86
C TRP A 102 12.15 -21.62 1.49
N HIS A 103 11.62 -21.20 0.34
CA HIS A 103 10.36 -21.68 -0.22
C HIS A 103 10.29 -21.47 -1.74
N SER A 104 9.41 -22.21 -2.40
CA SER A 104 8.86 -21.87 -3.71
C SER A 104 7.46 -21.25 -3.54
N ASP A 105 7.01 -20.48 -4.53
CA ASP A 105 5.72 -19.78 -4.50
C ASP A 105 4.52 -20.69 -4.78
N ASP A 106 4.75 -21.93 -5.24
CA ASP A 106 3.75 -22.97 -5.50
C ASP A 106 3.66 -24.05 -4.39
N ASN A 107 4.37 -23.86 -3.28
CA ASN A 107 4.64 -24.91 -2.29
C ASN A 107 3.46 -25.36 -1.40
N ARG A 108 2.27 -24.74 -1.52
CA ARG A 108 1.05 -25.15 -0.79
C ARG A 108 -0.09 -25.47 -1.75
N PRO A 109 -1.02 -26.38 -1.38
CA PRO A 109 -2.14 -26.76 -2.24
C PRO A 109 -2.98 -25.59 -2.78
N TYR A 110 -3.15 -24.51 -2.00
CA TYR A 110 -3.99 -23.36 -2.38
C TYR A 110 -3.26 -22.29 -3.22
N ILE A 111 -1.95 -22.44 -3.45
CA ILE A 111 -1.12 -21.56 -4.31
C ILE A 111 -0.37 -22.34 -5.39
N ARG A 112 -0.61 -23.65 -5.51
CA ARG A 112 0.08 -24.54 -6.46
C ARG A 112 -0.17 -24.18 -7.92
N GLN A 113 -1.23 -23.43 -8.20
CA GLN A 113 -1.57 -22.93 -9.54
C GLN A 113 -0.59 -21.86 -10.06
N ARG A 114 0.29 -21.32 -9.22
CA ARG A 114 1.23 -20.28 -9.62
C ARG A 114 2.32 -20.89 -10.49
N HIS A 115 2.55 -20.26 -11.64
CA HIS A 115 3.57 -20.67 -12.59
C HIS A 115 4.75 -19.69 -12.57
N PHE A 116 4.47 -18.41 -12.36
CA PHE A 116 5.48 -17.36 -12.36
C PHE A 116 5.21 -16.30 -11.30
N SER A 117 6.26 -15.62 -10.91
CA SER A 117 6.25 -14.54 -9.93
C SER A 117 6.95 -13.32 -10.52
N ALA A 118 6.44 -12.13 -10.21
CA ALA A 118 7.11 -10.87 -10.45
C ALA A 118 7.12 -10.02 -9.16
N VAL A 119 8.29 -9.51 -8.78
CA VAL A 119 8.47 -8.66 -7.61
C VAL A 119 9.15 -7.37 -8.04
N CYS A 120 8.48 -6.24 -7.85
CA CYS A 120 9.04 -4.91 -8.06
C CYS A 120 9.34 -4.24 -6.73
N TYR A 121 10.52 -3.66 -6.59
CA TYR A 121 10.95 -2.97 -5.39
C TYR A 121 10.53 -1.49 -5.43
N LEU A 122 9.87 -1.03 -4.37
CA LEU A 122 9.35 0.34 -4.30
C LEU A 122 10.29 1.28 -3.52
N ASN A 123 11.19 0.71 -2.72
CA ASN A 123 12.21 1.43 -1.97
C ASN A 123 13.54 0.66 -1.92
N SER A 124 14.59 1.28 -1.40
CA SER A 124 15.97 0.83 -1.61
C SER A 124 16.67 0.36 -0.33
N TYR A 125 17.39 -0.75 -0.44
CA TYR A 125 18.28 -1.27 0.60
C TYR A 125 19.39 -0.27 0.93
N GLY A 126 19.73 -0.14 2.22
CA GLY A 126 20.78 0.74 2.74
C GLY A 126 20.40 2.22 2.75
N LYS A 127 19.23 2.59 2.19
CA LYS A 127 18.67 3.95 2.23
C LYS A 127 17.37 3.99 3.02
N ASP A 128 16.41 3.15 2.65
CA ASP A 128 15.06 3.16 3.21
C ASP A 128 14.85 2.02 4.23
N PHE A 129 15.63 0.93 4.12
CA PHE A 129 15.63 -0.21 5.05
C PHE A 129 16.97 -0.96 5.04
N SER A 130 17.21 -1.77 6.07
CA SER A 130 18.38 -2.64 6.25
C SER A 130 17.97 -4.08 6.52
N GLY A 131 18.82 -5.06 6.18
CA GLY A 131 18.43 -6.47 6.12
C GLY A 131 17.51 -6.74 4.91
N GLY A 132 16.64 -7.76 4.97
CA GLY A 132 15.60 -7.95 3.94
C GLY A 132 16.10 -8.22 2.52
N LEU A 133 17.32 -8.71 2.36
CA LEU A 133 17.86 -9.11 1.05
C LEU A 133 17.09 -10.32 0.51
N PHE A 134 16.92 -10.37 -0.80
CA PHE A 134 16.19 -11.45 -1.48
C PHE A 134 17.19 -12.45 -2.05
N HIS A 135 17.13 -13.69 -1.62
CA HIS A 135 18.09 -14.72 -2.00
C HIS A 135 17.42 -15.83 -2.78
N PHE A 136 18.10 -16.34 -3.80
CA PHE A 136 17.78 -17.61 -4.43
C PHE A 136 18.74 -18.67 -3.90
N GLN A 137 18.24 -19.88 -3.70
CA GLN A 137 19.03 -20.97 -3.14
C GLN A 137 20.13 -21.43 -4.11
N ASP A 138 19.79 -21.47 -5.40
CA ASP A 138 20.63 -21.96 -6.49
C ASP A 138 20.54 -20.99 -7.68
N GLY A 139 21.47 -21.08 -8.64
CA GLY A 139 21.48 -20.27 -9.87
C GLY A 139 21.83 -18.78 -9.70
N GLU A 140 21.91 -18.06 -10.82
CA GLU A 140 22.26 -16.63 -10.87
C GLU A 140 21.12 -15.74 -11.39
N PRO A 141 20.97 -14.50 -10.88
CA PRO A 141 21.66 -13.95 -9.71
C PRO A 141 21.28 -14.69 -8.42
N ALA A 142 22.27 -15.03 -7.58
CA ALA A 142 22.04 -15.71 -6.30
C ALA A 142 21.36 -14.80 -5.26
N SER A 143 21.49 -13.48 -5.39
CA SER A 143 20.86 -12.52 -4.48
C SER A 143 20.53 -11.23 -5.21
N ILE A 144 19.40 -10.63 -4.85
CA ILE A 144 18.98 -9.32 -5.32
C ILE A 144 19.10 -8.33 -4.17
N MET A 145 19.87 -7.27 -4.40
CA MET A 145 19.89 -6.10 -3.51
C MET A 145 18.79 -5.13 -3.97
N PRO A 146 17.71 -4.95 -3.20
CA PRO A 146 16.58 -4.12 -3.61
C PRO A 146 16.95 -2.67 -3.88
N LYS A 147 16.50 -2.15 -5.02
CA LYS A 147 16.55 -0.74 -5.35
C LYS A 147 15.21 -0.32 -5.95
N ALA A 148 14.72 0.85 -5.55
CA ALA A 148 13.45 1.39 -6.05
C ALA A 148 13.44 1.40 -7.59
N GLY A 149 12.42 0.78 -8.16
CA GLY A 149 12.23 0.64 -9.61
C GLY A 149 12.63 -0.72 -10.15
N ASP A 150 13.50 -1.47 -9.49
CA ASP A 150 13.97 -2.77 -10.00
C ASP A 150 12.86 -3.82 -9.94
N ALA A 151 12.84 -4.73 -10.92
CA ALA A 151 11.94 -5.88 -10.97
C ALA A 151 12.72 -7.18 -11.10
N VAL A 152 12.23 -8.24 -10.46
CA VAL A 152 12.71 -9.61 -10.64
C VAL A 152 11.53 -10.51 -11.01
N MET A 153 11.72 -11.37 -12.01
CA MET A 153 10.74 -12.33 -12.51
C MET A 153 11.34 -13.72 -12.52
N TYR A 154 10.60 -14.71 -12.06
CA TYR A 154 11.10 -16.09 -11.91
C TYR A 154 9.94 -17.09 -11.96
N THR A 155 10.25 -18.37 -12.19
CA THR A 155 9.24 -19.45 -12.09
C THR A 155 8.84 -19.64 -10.63
N ALA A 156 7.58 -19.93 -10.37
CA ALA A 156 7.05 -20.06 -9.01
C ALA A 156 7.42 -21.40 -8.34
N ASP A 157 8.03 -22.33 -9.08
CA ASP A 157 8.30 -23.71 -8.68
C ASP A 157 9.66 -23.88 -7.97
N ASP A 158 10.03 -25.13 -7.70
CA ASP A 158 11.26 -25.49 -6.98
C ASP A 158 12.57 -25.21 -7.74
N HIS A 159 12.50 -24.79 -9.00
CA HIS A 159 13.67 -24.26 -9.71
C HIS A 159 14.10 -22.88 -9.18
N ASN A 160 13.24 -22.14 -8.48
CA ASN A 160 13.59 -20.83 -7.93
C ASN A 160 13.19 -20.73 -6.45
N ILE A 161 13.65 -21.69 -5.64
CA ILE A 161 13.56 -21.61 -4.18
C ILE A 161 14.26 -20.34 -3.69
N HIS A 162 13.58 -19.56 -2.87
CA HIS A 162 14.05 -18.26 -2.44
C HIS A 162 13.68 -17.94 -0.98
N SER A 163 14.32 -16.91 -0.44
CA SER A 163 14.12 -16.43 0.93
C SER A 163 14.29 -14.91 1.01
N VAL A 164 13.78 -14.32 2.09
CA VAL A 164 14.06 -12.92 2.47
C VAL A 164 14.63 -12.94 3.87
N ASP A 165 15.86 -12.42 4.02
CA ASP A 165 16.50 -12.26 5.31
C ASP A 165 15.72 -11.33 6.23
N GLU A 166 15.99 -11.37 7.53
CA GLU A 166 15.32 -10.50 8.48
C GLU A 166 15.52 -9.01 8.14
N ILE A 167 14.43 -8.25 8.12
CA ILE A 167 14.49 -6.79 8.08
C ILE A 167 14.95 -6.32 9.46
N THR A 168 16.06 -5.59 9.51
CA THR A 168 16.67 -5.13 10.77
C THR A 168 16.28 -3.69 11.10
N GLU A 169 16.05 -2.87 10.09
CA GLU A 169 15.62 -1.46 10.22
C GLU A 169 14.75 -1.05 9.03
N GLY A 170 13.82 -0.13 9.26
CA GLY A 170 12.92 0.40 8.22
C GLY A 170 11.83 -0.57 7.79
N GLU A 171 11.21 -0.26 6.65
CA GLU A 171 10.10 -1.00 6.07
C GLU A 171 10.47 -1.31 4.61
N ARG A 172 10.57 -2.59 4.21
CA ARG A 172 10.85 -3.02 2.82
C ARG A 172 9.56 -3.15 2.03
N LEU A 173 9.37 -2.37 0.96
CA LEU A 173 8.13 -2.31 0.19
C LEU A 173 8.30 -2.93 -1.20
N THR A 174 7.34 -3.77 -1.59
CA THR A 174 7.31 -4.42 -2.90
C THR A 174 5.90 -4.45 -3.48
N LEU A 175 5.80 -4.33 -4.80
CA LEU A 175 4.65 -4.81 -5.57
C LEU A 175 4.93 -6.27 -5.97
N ALA A 176 4.06 -7.19 -5.57
CA ALA A 176 4.16 -8.61 -5.89
C ALA A 176 2.98 -9.04 -6.77
N LEU A 177 3.29 -9.71 -7.86
CA LEU A 177 2.32 -10.36 -8.75
C LEU A 177 2.66 -11.84 -8.87
N TRP A 178 1.62 -12.66 -8.86
CA TRP A 178 1.71 -14.08 -9.22
C TRP A 178 0.86 -14.35 -10.45
N PHE A 179 1.34 -15.24 -11.31
CA PHE A 179 0.72 -15.56 -12.59
C PHE A 179 0.37 -17.04 -12.67
N SER A 180 -0.77 -17.34 -13.27
CA SER A 180 -1.28 -18.68 -13.50
C SER A 180 -1.54 -18.90 -14.99
N ARG A 181 -1.40 -20.15 -15.45
CA ARG A 181 -1.88 -20.60 -16.77
C ARG A 181 -3.32 -21.11 -16.73
N ASP A 182 -3.89 -21.22 -15.53
CA ASP A 182 -5.27 -21.62 -15.30
C ASP A 182 -6.13 -20.37 -15.05
N GLY A 183 -6.95 -20.02 -16.05
CA GLY A 183 -7.82 -18.86 -16.04
C GLY A 183 -8.92 -18.88 -14.97
N SER A 184 -9.18 -20.04 -14.34
CA SER A 184 -10.09 -20.08 -13.17
C SER A 184 -9.55 -19.31 -11.95
N HIS A 185 -8.26 -18.96 -11.98
CA HIS A 185 -7.60 -18.20 -10.94
C HIS A 185 -7.42 -16.71 -11.27
N ASP A 186 -7.96 -16.23 -12.41
CA ASP A 186 -7.84 -14.84 -12.82
C ASP A 186 -8.42 -13.87 -11.76
N GLU A 187 -7.58 -12.94 -11.30
CA GLU A 187 -7.93 -11.88 -10.36
C GLU A 187 -8.90 -10.87 -11.00
N ASP A 188 -8.78 -10.62 -12.30
CA ASP A 188 -9.56 -9.57 -12.99
C ASP A 188 -11.05 -9.86 -12.91
N VAL A 189 -11.46 -11.11 -13.14
CA VAL A 189 -12.87 -11.55 -13.05
C VAL A 189 -13.45 -11.22 -11.67
N LYS A 190 -12.68 -11.46 -10.60
CA LYS A 190 -13.10 -11.18 -9.21
C LYS A 190 -13.19 -9.67 -8.98
N LEU A 191 -12.20 -8.90 -9.40
CA LEU A 191 -12.16 -7.45 -9.22
C LEU A 191 -13.28 -6.75 -9.98
N ILE A 192 -13.52 -7.13 -11.24
CA ILE A 192 -14.60 -6.60 -12.07
C ILE A 192 -15.96 -6.87 -11.42
N SER A 193 -16.17 -8.08 -10.90
CA SER A 193 -17.40 -8.43 -10.17
C SER A 193 -17.60 -7.55 -8.93
N LEU A 194 -16.55 -7.39 -8.12
CA LEU A 194 -16.58 -6.54 -6.91
C LEU A 194 -16.83 -5.06 -7.27
N LEU A 195 -16.13 -4.53 -8.26
CA LEU A 195 -16.30 -3.15 -8.75
C LEU A 195 -17.74 -2.91 -9.23
N SER A 196 -18.27 -3.85 -10.01
CA SER A 196 -19.64 -3.77 -10.53
C SER A 196 -20.66 -3.68 -9.39
N GLN A 197 -20.53 -4.55 -8.37
CA GLN A 197 -21.41 -4.50 -7.20
C GLN A 197 -21.30 -3.19 -6.42
N HIS A 198 -20.09 -2.67 -6.24
CA HIS A 198 -19.84 -1.47 -5.43
C HIS A 198 -20.28 -0.16 -6.11
N LEU A 199 -20.29 -0.13 -7.44
CA LEU A 199 -20.61 1.08 -8.22
C LEU A 199 -22.08 1.14 -8.69
N LEU A 200 -22.82 0.03 -8.69
CA LEU A 200 -24.24 0.00 -9.10
C LEU A 200 -25.18 0.86 -8.24
N HIS A 201 -24.79 1.25 -7.03
CA HIS A 201 -25.68 1.86 -6.04
C HIS A 201 -25.21 3.22 -5.49
N LYS A 202 -24.26 3.91 -6.13
CA LYS A 202 -23.65 5.13 -5.57
C LYS A 202 -23.79 6.35 -6.47
N ASN A 203 -24.13 7.48 -5.85
CA ASN A 203 -23.95 8.80 -6.45
C ASN A 203 -22.45 9.07 -6.65
N MET A 204 -22.06 9.64 -7.79
CA MET A 204 -20.65 9.87 -8.14
C MET A 204 -19.89 10.76 -7.14
N ALA A 205 -20.58 11.71 -6.49
CA ALA A 205 -19.98 12.81 -5.73
C ALA A 205 -19.10 12.36 -4.55
N ASP A 206 -19.42 11.26 -3.86
CA ASP A 206 -18.70 10.77 -2.66
C ASP A 206 -18.15 9.34 -2.85
N SER A 207 -18.01 8.90 -4.11
CA SER A 207 -17.67 7.51 -4.43
C SER A 207 -16.24 7.11 -4.05
N TYR A 208 -15.35 8.09 -3.82
CA TYR A 208 -13.92 7.91 -3.57
C TYR A 208 -13.49 8.11 -2.10
N LEU A 209 -14.39 8.61 -1.23
CA LEU A 209 -14.05 8.78 0.18
C LEU A 209 -13.92 7.41 0.88
N PRO A 210 -12.80 7.14 1.57
CA PRO A 210 -12.54 5.83 2.14
C PRO A 210 -13.52 5.50 3.27
N LEU A 211 -13.80 4.21 3.44
CA LEU A 211 -14.52 3.68 4.58
C LEU A 211 -13.72 2.51 5.16
N PRO A 212 -13.20 2.62 6.39
CA PRO A 212 -12.42 1.55 6.99
C PRO A 212 -13.20 0.23 7.08
N ALA A 213 -12.49 -0.88 6.93
CA ALA A 213 -13.00 -2.21 7.22
C ALA A 213 -13.11 -2.44 8.74
N SER A 214 -13.32 -3.70 9.14
CA SER A 214 -13.35 -4.09 10.55
C SER A 214 -12.03 -3.74 11.26
N SER A 215 -12.12 -3.22 12.48
CA SER A 215 -10.99 -2.70 13.26
C SER A 215 -9.87 -3.72 13.48
N ASN A 216 -10.21 -5.01 13.57
CA ASN A 216 -9.26 -6.12 13.71
C ASN A 216 -8.29 -6.24 12.52
N MET A 217 -8.64 -5.75 11.33
CA MET A 217 -7.74 -5.76 10.16
C MET A 217 -6.60 -4.74 10.29
N TYR A 218 -6.75 -3.76 11.19
CA TYR A 218 -5.81 -2.66 11.40
C TYR A 218 -5.07 -2.78 12.73
N TRP A 219 -5.38 -3.75 13.57
CA TRP A 219 -4.73 -3.93 14.86
C TRP A 219 -3.49 -4.82 14.72
N PHE A 220 -2.32 -4.23 14.95
CA PHE A 220 -1.04 -4.91 14.86
C PHE A 220 -0.49 -5.25 16.25
N SER A 221 -0.07 -6.51 16.44
CA SER A 221 0.64 -7.01 17.63
C SER A 221 1.79 -7.92 17.21
N GLN A 222 2.93 -7.84 17.92
CA GLN A 222 4.16 -8.56 17.55
C GLN A 222 4.02 -10.08 17.66
N ASP A 223 3.25 -10.57 18.63
CA ASP A 223 3.11 -12.00 18.93
C ASP A 223 1.84 -12.65 18.33
N GLN A 224 1.04 -11.90 17.56
CA GLN A 224 -0.31 -12.31 17.13
C GLN A 224 -1.18 -12.86 18.29
N ALA A 225 -0.85 -12.52 19.54
CA ALA A 225 -1.66 -12.90 20.69
C ALA A 225 -3.03 -12.24 20.54
N SER A 226 -4.09 -13.01 20.74
CA SER A 226 -5.50 -12.61 20.61
C SER A 226 -5.94 -11.51 21.56
N ASP A 227 -5.06 -11.09 22.46
CA ASP A 227 -5.35 -10.12 23.49
C ASP A 227 -4.88 -8.76 22.98
N PHE A 228 -5.83 -7.81 22.81
CA PHE A 228 -5.60 -6.39 22.47
C PHE A 228 -4.71 -5.63 23.49
N GLN A 229 -4.00 -6.35 24.35
CA GLN A 229 -3.23 -5.83 25.47
C GLN A 229 -1.88 -5.25 25.03
N PHE A 230 -1.32 -5.69 23.90
CA PHE A 230 -0.04 -5.20 23.38
C PHE A 230 -0.10 -5.03 21.86
N GLY A 231 -0.28 -3.79 21.39
CA GLY A 231 -0.36 -3.49 19.97
C GLY A 231 -0.70 -2.04 19.70
N PHE A 232 -0.98 -1.76 18.42
CA PHE A 232 -1.48 -0.47 17.99
C PHE A 232 -2.35 -0.59 16.75
N ASN A 233 -3.21 0.39 16.54
CA ASN A 233 -3.90 0.58 15.27
C ASN A 233 -2.92 1.18 14.23
N ILE A 234 -2.72 0.50 13.10
CA ILE A 234 -1.71 0.89 12.11
C ILE A 234 -2.00 2.25 11.45
N CYS A 235 -3.27 2.66 11.30
CA CYS A 235 -3.59 3.96 10.74
C CYS A 235 -3.17 5.09 11.69
N TRP A 236 -3.46 4.91 12.98
CA TRP A 236 -3.04 5.85 14.04
C TRP A 236 -1.53 5.91 14.17
N ALA A 237 -0.89 4.75 14.23
CA ALA A 237 0.56 4.66 14.39
C ALA A 237 1.33 5.30 13.23
N ARG A 238 0.86 5.14 11.98
CA ARG A 238 1.49 5.81 10.83
C ARG A 238 1.37 7.33 10.91
N LEU A 239 0.23 7.87 11.33
CA LEU A 239 0.08 9.32 11.57
C LEU A 239 0.97 9.81 12.72
N HIS A 240 1.00 9.08 13.82
CA HIS A 240 1.79 9.41 15.01
C HIS A 240 3.29 9.46 14.72
N VAL A 241 3.81 8.49 13.97
CA VAL A 241 5.21 8.45 13.53
C VAL A 241 5.59 9.66 12.67
N LEU A 242 4.63 10.21 11.92
CA LEU A 242 4.78 11.44 11.12
C LEU A 242 4.61 12.73 11.96
N GLY A 243 4.35 12.60 13.26
CA GLY A 243 4.17 13.71 14.21
C GLY A 243 2.75 14.23 14.32
N TYR A 244 1.75 13.48 13.83
CA TYR A 244 0.34 13.84 13.95
C TYR A 244 -0.37 13.05 15.04
N ASP A 245 -1.10 13.77 15.88
CA ASP A 245 -2.14 13.22 16.73
C ASP A 245 -3.51 13.44 16.08
N ILE A 246 -4.53 12.81 16.65
CA ILE A 246 -5.88 12.88 16.12
C ILE A 246 -6.85 13.28 17.22
N TYR A 247 -7.71 14.22 16.87
CA TYR A 247 -8.82 14.64 17.70
C TYR A 247 -10.14 14.15 17.10
N ILE A 248 -11.00 13.59 17.94
CA ILE A 248 -12.39 13.24 17.61
C ILE A 248 -13.28 14.00 18.56
N SER A 249 -14.22 14.77 18.02
CA SER A 249 -15.23 15.46 18.82
C SER A 249 -16.17 14.44 19.47
N GLN A 250 -16.09 14.27 20.80
CA GLN A 250 -16.94 13.35 21.56
C GLN A 250 -17.34 13.93 22.91
N ASP A 251 -18.50 13.50 23.40
CA ASP A 251 -18.91 13.74 24.78
C ASP A 251 -18.05 12.89 25.72
N SER A 252 -17.37 13.55 26.65
CA SER A 252 -16.33 13.07 27.60
C SER A 252 -16.65 11.86 28.51
N THR A 253 -17.77 11.15 28.31
CA THR A 253 -18.31 10.18 29.29
C THR A 253 -18.37 8.73 28.82
N ARG A 254 -17.92 8.39 27.60
CA ARG A 254 -18.00 7.02 27.06
C ARG A 254 -16.63 6.35 26.94
N GLU A 255 -16.60 5.06 27.28
CA GLU A 255 -15.48 4.17 26.93
C GLU A 255 -15.28 4.14 25.41
N PHE A 256 -14.02 4.07 24.98
CA PHE A 256 -13.65 4.08 23.58
C PHE A 256 -13.82 2.69 22.96
N ASP A 257 -14.88 2.48 22.16
CA ASP A 257 -14.94 1.35 21.22
C ASP A 257 -14.11 1.70 19.97
N VAL A 258 -12.95 1.04 19.83
CA VAL A 258 -12.03 1.21 18.69
C VAL A 258 -12.74 1.07 17.34
N SER A 259 -13.74 0.19 17.23
CA SER A 259 -14.47 -0.03 15.98
C SER A 259 -15.32 1.19 15.61
N GLU A 260 -15.91 1.87 16.58
CA GLU A 260 -16.64 3.13 16.35
C GLU A 260 -15.69 4.29 16.02
N LEU A 261 -14.50 4.32 16.63
CA LEU A 261 -13.53 5.41 16.40
C LEU A 261 -13.03 5.48 14.97
N MET A 262 -12.85 4.32 14.32
CA MET A 262 -12.33 4.25 12.96
C MET A 262 -13.23 4.95 11.95
N VAL A 263 -14.55 5.04 12.18
CA VAL A 263 -15.51 5.63 11.22
C VAL A 263 -15.99 7.03 11.60
N LYS A 264 -15.58 7.54 12.77
CA LYS A 264 -15.95 8.89 13.22
C LYS A 264 -15.14 9.95 12.45
N PRO A 265 -15.71 11.14 12.20
CA PRO A 265 -14.96 12.26 11.67
C PRO A 265 -13.80 12.65 12.60
N VAL A 266 -12.67 13.02 12.01
CA VAL A 266 -11.42 13.30 12.74
C VAL A 266 -10.82 14.63 12.33
N HIS A 267 -10.02 15.21 13.22
CA HIS A 267 -9.19 16.39 12.95
C HIS A 267 -7.72 16.05 13.20
N LEU A 268 -6.84 16.59 12.37
CA LEU A 268 -5.39 16.47 12.55
C LEU A 268 -4.91 17.44 13.62
N VAL A 269 -4.05 16.94 14.50
CA VAL A 269 -3.37 17.72 15.52
C VAL A 269 -1.87 17.52 15.35
N ARG A 270 -1.08 18.58 15.48
CA ARG A 270 0.38 18.48 15.53
C ARG A 270 0.92 19.46 16.56
N ALA A 271 1.78 18.97 17.45
CA ALA A 271 2.27 19.71 18.61
C ALA A 271 1.14 20.30 19.47
N ASN A 272 0.83 21.59 19.35
CA ASN A 272 -0.22 22.27 20.10
C ASN A 272 -1.28 22.95 19.21
N GLU A 273 -1.33 22.53 17.95
CA GLU A 273 -2.14 23.11 16.90
C GLU A 273 -3.11 22.06 16.36
N LEU A 274 -4.37 22.45 16.22
CA LEU A 274 -5.44 21.66 15.62
C LEU A 274 -5.85 22.34 14.32
N LEU A 275 -5.90 21.56 13.25
CA LEU A 275 -6.40 22.01 11.95
C LEU A 275 -7.93 21.96 11.95
N ASP A 276 -8.58 23.10 11.71
CA ASP A 276 -10.04 23.23 11.56
C ASP A 276 -10.48 22.73 10.16
N GLN A 277 -10.14 21.46 9.90
CA GLN A 277 -10.55 20.70 8.74
C GLN A 277 -10.98 19.32 9.23
N GLU A 278 -12.25 19.00 9.02
CA GLU A 278 -12.79 17.70 9.33
C GLU A 278 -12.48 16.72 8.19
N PHE A 279 -11.94 15.55 8.53
CA PHE A 279 -11.80 14.42 7.63
C PHE A 279 -12.86 13.39 7.96
N VAL A 280 -13.51 12.80 6.95
CA VAL A 280 -14.62 11.85 7.15
C VAL A 280 -14.30 10.67 8.08
N ASN A 281 -13.03 10.26 8.16
CA ASN A 281 -12.51 9.28 9.10
C ASN A 281 -10.97 9.28 9.10
N ILE A 282 -10.39 8.43 9.94
CA ILE A 282 -8.94 8.27 10.08
C ILE A 282 -8.24 7.86 8.78
N MET A 283 -8.86 7.02 7.95
CA MET A 283 -8.25 6.56 6.70
C MET A 283 -8.19 7.70 5.68
N HIS A 284 -9.20 8.58 5.65
CA HIS A 284 -9.16 9.80 4.84
C HIS A 284 -8.03 10.73 5.27
N ALA A 285 -7.89 10.99 6.58
CA ALA A 285 -6.78 11.80 7.09
C ALA A 285 -5.41 11.19 6.76
N LEU A 286 -5.26 9.87 6.92
CA LEU A 286 -4.04 9.14 6.59
C LEU A 286 -3.70 9.22 5.09
N GLN A 287 -4.69 9.08 4.21
CA GLN A 287 -4.52 9.23 2.77
C GLN A 287 -4.04 10.63 2.40
N VAL A 288 -4.65 11.68 2.95
CA VAL A 288 -4.20 13.06 2.69
C VAL A 288 -2.79 13.32 3.21
N VAL A 289 -2.46 12.86 4.43
CA VAL A 289 -1.12 13.06 5.00
C VAL A 289 -0.04 12.32 4.19
N HIS A 290 -0.28 11.08 3.78
CA HIS A 290 0.68 10.38 2.92
C HIS A 290 0.74 10.94 1.49
N PHE A 291 -0.37 11.48 0.98
CA PHE A 291 -0.36 12.21 -0.29
C PHE A 291 0.49 13.48 -0.19
N TYR A 292 0.40 14.21 0.92
CA TYR A 292 1.31 15.32 1.21
C TYR A 292 2.76 14.85 1.29
N CYS A 293 3.06 13.71 1.93
CA CYS A 293 4.42 13.15 1.93
C CYS A 293 4.97 12.84 0.53
N TRP A 294 4.10 12.56 -0.44
CA TRP A 294 4.49 12.29 -1.83
C TRP A 294 4.57 13.56 -2.68
N LYS A 295 3.53 14.40 -2.69
CA LYS A 295 3.40 15.56 -3.60
C LYS A 295 3.64 16.92 -2.93
N GLY A 296 3.89 16.97 -1.62
CA GLY A 296 3.96 18.22 -0.85
C GLY A 296 5.00 19.22 -1.36
N SER A 297 6.19 18.76 -1.77
CA SER A 297 7.22 19.65 -2.36
C SER A 297 6.75 20.33 -3.65
N ASP A 298 6.01 19.61 -4.50
CA ASP A 298 5.48 20.14 -5.77
C ASP A 298 4.34 21.14 -5.52
N LEU A 299 3.60 20.98 -4.42
CA LEU A 299 2.51 21.85 -4.00
C LEU A 299 3.03 23.14 -3.35
N GLN A 300 4.06 23.06 -2.50
CA GLN A 300 4.67 24.23 -1.85
C GLN A 300 5.27 25.22 -2.85
N ASN A 301 5.86 24.74 -3.95
CA ASN A 301 6.42 25.59 -5.01
C ASN A 301 5.35 26.34 -5.83
N LYS A 302 4.07 25.94 -5.73
CA LYS A 302 2.97 26.48 -6.55
C LYS A 302 2.10 27.48 -5.80
N MET A 303 2.38 27.78 -4.53
CA MET A 303 1.40 28.47 -3.68
C MET A 303 1.89 29.66 -2.89
N SER A 304 1.04 30.69 -2.93
CA SER A 304 0.96 31.82 -2.02
C SER A 304 -0.52 31.97 -1.63
N ASN A 305 -0.84 31.89 -0.33
CA ASN A 305 -2.15 32.18 0.30
C ASN A 305 -3.26 31.10 0.25
N ILE A 306 -3.03 29.88 0.78
CA ILE A 306 -4.16 29.07 1.31
C ILE A 306 -4.30 29.36 2.81
N ASP A 307 -5.45 29.90 3.19
CA ASP A 307 -5.79 30.18 4.59
C ASP A 307 -6.10 28.88 5.31
N SER A 308 -5.15 28.40 6.11
CA SER A 308 -5.37 27.27 7.02
C SER A 308 -5.92 27.80 8.33
N LYS A 309 -7.18 27.48 8.64
CA LYS A 309 -7.74 27.76 9.97
C LYS A 309 -7.11 26.80 10.98
N VAL A 310 -6.17 27.31 11.75
CA VAL A 310 -5.45 26.55 12.79
C VAL A 310 -5.79 27.16 14.15
N VAL A 311 -6.21 26.32 15.09
CA VAL A 311 -6.57 26.73 16.45
C VAL A 311 -5.65 26.06 17.46
N LYS A 312 -5.46 26.69 18.62
CA LYS A 312 -4.72 26.07 19.71
C LYS A 312 -5.55 24.97 20.36
N VAL A 313 -4.90 23.84 20.63
CA VAL A 313 -5.52 22.73 21.37
C VAL A 313 -5.84 23.19 22.80
N THR A 314 -7.08 23.00 23.22
CA THR A 314 -7.56 23.26 24.60
C THR A 314 -7.17 22.10 25.53
N ASP A 315 -7.20 22.32 26.85
CA ASP A 315 -6.85 21.28 27.82
C ASP A 315 -7.79 20.07 27.74
N ILE A 316 -9.09 20.30 27.54
CA ILE A 316 -10.09 19.23 27.35
C ILE A 316 -9.76 18.41 26.09
N GLN A 317 -9.40 19.06 24.98
CA GLN A 317 -9.00 18.35 23.76
C GLN A 317 -7.72 17.55 23.97
N ARG A 318 -6.75 18.07 24.74
CA ARG A 318 -5.50 17.37 25.07
C ARG A 318 -5.78 16.10 25.87
N GLU A 319 -6.69 16.15 26.83
CA GLU A 319 -7.12 14.96 27.59
C GLU A 319 -7.75 13.90 26.69
N ILE A 320 -8.63 14.32 25.76
CA ILE A 320 -9.24 13.40 24.77
C ILE A 320 -8.18 12.76 23.89
N ILE A 321 -7.24 13.54 23.34
CA ILE A 321 -6.14 13.04 22.51
C ILE A 321 -5.29 12.03 23.29
N SER A 322 -4.93 12.35 24.54
CA SER A 322 -4.18 11.45 25.40
C SER A 322 -4.94 10.15 25.68
N GLY A 323 -6.25 10.23 25.89
CA GLY A 323 -7.12 9.06 26.06
C GLY A 323 -7.15 8.18 24.81
N LEU A 324 -7.34 8.77 23.63
CA LEU A 324 -7.31 8.05 22.35
C LEU A 324 -5.96 7.35 22.13
N ASN A 325 -4.85 8.07 22.35
CA ASN A 325 -3.52 7.52 22.19
C ASN A 325 -3.27 6.35 23.15
N SER A 326 -3.77 6.41 24.39
CA SER A 326 -3.64 5.30 25.35
C SER A 326 -4.38 4.02 24.97
N VAL A 327 -5.43 4.13 24.15
CA VAL A 327 -6.24 2.98 23.69
C VAL A 327 -5.72 2.44 22.35
N LEU A 328 -5.27 3.32 21.47
CA LEU A 328 -4.89 2.98 20.10
C LEU A 328 -3.39 2.73 19.92
N MET A 329 -2.57 3.11 20.91
CA MET A 329 -1.12 2.96 20.91
C MET A 329 -0.61 2.64 22.33
N ASN A 330 -0.39 1.36 22.64
CA ASN A 330 0.07 0.98 23.98
C ASN A 330 1.56 1.33 24.22
N ASP A 331 2.38 1.43 23.17
CA ASP A 331 3.78 1.89 23.22
C ASP A 331 4.11 2.70 21.95
N GLY A 332 4.21 4.03 22.07
CA GLY A 332 4.56 4.92 20.94
C GLY A 332 5.97 4.63 20.39
N GLY A 333 6.91 4.21 21.24
CA GLY A 333 8.23 3.78 20.80
C GLY A 333 8.20 2.50 19.97
N PHE A 334 7.19 1.65 20.15
CA PHE A 334 7.01 0.44 19.35
C PHE A 334 6.62 0.76 17.91
N ALA A 335 5.66 1.68 17.71
CA ALA A 335 5.27 2.12 16.37
C ALA A 335 6.46 2.68 15.56
N SER A 336 7.31 3.52 16.18
CA SER A 336 8.52 4.04 15.53
C SER A 336 9.56 2.97 15.21
N ARG A 337 9.65 1.88 15.99
CA ARG A 337 10.52 0.74 15.67
C ARG A 337 10.03 -0.07 14.48
N VAL A 338 8.71 -0.11 14.25
CA VAL A 338 8.06 -0.88 13.18
C VAL A 338 8.06 -0.11 11.86
N PHE A 339 7.61 1.15 11.85
CA PHE A 339 7.51 1.95 10.63
C PHE A 339 8.75 2.82 10.34
N GLY A 340 9.73 2.81 11.24
CA GLY A 340 10.84 3.77 11.23
C GLY A 340 10.41 5.13 11.80
N SER A 341 11.37 5.94 12.25
CA SER A 341 11.11 7.35 12.56
C SER A 341 11.12 8.19 11.28
N MET A 342 10.50 9.38 11.32
CA MET A 342 10.70 10.37 10.26
C MET A 342 12.20 10.54 9.97
N PRO A 343 12.63 10.54 8.69
CA PRO A 343 13.97 10.97 8.32
C PRO A 343 14.20 12.37 8.89
N SER A 344 15.38 12.65 9.42
CA SER A 344 15.73 14.01 9.85
C SER A 344 15.51 14.99 8.68
N GLU A 345 15.08 16.22 8.99
CA GLU A 345 14.84 17.28 8.01
C GLU A 345 16.06 17.52 7.09
N GLU A 346 17.25 17.09 7.50
CA GLU A 346 18.50 17.15 6.75
C GLU A 346 18.52 16.26 5.48
N ASN A 347 17.64 15.26 5.35
CA ASN A 347 17.61 14.32 4.21
C ASN A 347 16.58 14.65 3.11
N GLY A 348 16.16 15.92 3.01
CA GLY A 348 15.22 16.36 1.98
C GLY A 348 13.76 16.02 2.29
N CYS A 349 13.41 15.93 3.57
CA CYS A 349 12.04 15.77 4.03
C CYS A 349 11.24 17.06 3.79
N ILE A 350 9.95 16.92 3.51
CA ILE A 350 9.03 18.04 3.31
C ILE A 350 8.93 18.82 4.62
N CYS A 351 9.25 20.12 4.59
CA CYS A 351 9.04 21.02 5.73
C CYS A 351 7.53 21.08 6.00
N PHE A 352 7.12 20.62 7.18
CA PHE A 352 5.71 20.60 7.57
C PHE A 352 5.11 22.01 7.55
N ASP A 353 3.93 22.12 6.96
CA ASP A 353 3.12 23.34 6.95
C ASP A 353 1.62 22.99 6.84
N TRP A 354 0.78 23.63 7.66
CA TRP A 354 -0.66 23.43 7.65
C TRP A 354 -1.31 23.89 6.33
N SER A 355 -0.82 24.96 5.72
CA SER A 355 -1.30 25.37 4.39
C SER A 355 -0.95 24.32 3.33
N GLY A 356 0.20 23.63 3.49
CA GLY A 356 0.58 22.49 2.66
C GLY A 356 -0.35 21.28 2.81
N ILE A 357 -0.80 20.97 4.03
CA ILE A 357 -1.78 19.89 4.28
C ILE A 357 -3.14 20.22 3.66
N MET A 358 -3.60 21.47 3.78
CA MET A 358 -4.85 21.90 3.14
C MET A 358 -4.77 21.83 1.60
N ALA A 359 -3.63 22.23 1.04
CA ALA A 359 -3.38 22.07 -0.40
C ALA A 359 -3.40 20.60 -0.82
N ALA A 360 -2.77 19.74 -0.01
CA ALA A 360 -2.75 18.32 -0.26
C ALA A 360 -4.14 17.68 -0.16
N ALA A 361 -5.01 18.15 0.73
CA ALA A 361 -6.38 17.69 0.81
C ALA A 361 -7.13 17.96 -0.51
N ALA A 362 -7.09 19.21 -1.01
CA ALA A 362 -7.71 19.57 -2.28
C ALA A 362 -7.10 18.82 -3.48
N ALA A 363 -5.78 18.73 -3.54
CA ALA A 363 -5.09 18.01 -4.61
C ALA A 363 -5.32 16.49 -4.57
N TRP A 364 -5.50 15.92 -3.37
CA TRP A 364 -5.86 14.52 -3.19
C TRP A 364 -7.29 14.27 -3.66
N GLU A 365 -8.24 15.16 -3.36
CA GLU A 365 -9.62 15.07 -3.86
C GLU A 365 -9.66 15.09 -5.40
N ASP A 366 -8.93 16.02 -6.03
CA ASP A 366 -8.81 16.10 -7.49
C ASP A 366 -8.21 14.82 -8.09
N TYR A 367 -7.14 14.30 -7.47
CA TYR A 367 -6.51 13.05 -7.86
C TYR A 367 -7.46 11.86 -7.74
N ALA A 368 -8.12 11.69 -6.59
CA ALA A 368 -9.06 10.60 -6.33
C ALA A 368 -10.30 10.67 -7.24
N ALA A 369 -10.83 11.87 -7.48
CA ALA A 369 -11.95 12.09 -8.40
C ALA A 369 -11.57 11.74 -9.85
N ASN A 370 -10.37 12.13 -10.30
CA ASN A 370 -9.90 11.80 -11.65
C ASN A 370 -9.74 10.28 -11.83
N LEU A 371 -9.12 9.59 -10.87
CA LEU A 371 -8.98 8.13 -10.92
C LEU A 371 -10.35 7.43 -10.84
N SER A 372 -11.26 7.91 -10.00
CA SER A 372 -12.63 7.38 -9.93
C SER A 372 -13.35 7.52 -11.28
N LYS A 373 -13.23 8.68 -11.95
CA LYS A 373 -13.78 8.89 -13.29
C LYS A 373 -13.22 7.88 -14.29
N GLN A 374 -11.92 7.59 -14.24
CA GLN A 374 -11.31 6.59 -15.12
C GLN A 374 -11.89 5.18 -14.90
N ILE A 375 -12.13 4.76 -13.66
CA ILE A 375 -12.80 3.47 -13.40
C ILE A 375 -14.18 3.44 -14.05
N HIS A 376 -14.99 4.49 -13.89
CA HIS A 376 -16.33 4.52 -14.47
C HIS A 376 -16.31 4.45 -16.00
N LEU A 377 -15.31 5.07 -16.63
CA LEU A 377 -15.13 5.05 -18.08
C LEU A 377 -14.66 3.69 -18.60
N GLN A 378 -13.76 3.01 -17.88
CA GLN A 378 -13.15 1.75 -18.33
C GLN A 378 -13.98 0.52 -17.95
N LEU A 379 -14.73 0.55 -16.84
CA LEU A 379 -15.46 -0.61 -16.31
C LEU A 379 -16.45 -1.27 -17.30
N PRO A 380 -17.18 -0.56 -18.18
CA PRO A 380 -18.01 -1.21 -19.21
C PRO A 380 -17.19 -2.12 -20.14
N ASN A 381 -16.01 -1.65 -20.57
CA ASN A 381 -15.10 -2.42 -21.42
C ASN A 381 -14.47 -3.57 -20.66
N TRP A 382 -14.05 -3.36 -19.40
CA TRP A 382 -13.54 -4.44 -18.56
C TRP A 382 -14.58 -5.54 -18.34
N ARG A 383 -15.86 -5.16 -18.12
CA ARG A 383 -16.96 -6.12 -18.04
C ARG A 383 -17.18 -6.90 -19.33
N MET A 384 -17.07 -6.25 -20.48
CA MET A 384 -17.30 -6.89 -21.78
C MET A 384 -16.21 -7.93 -22.10
N HIS A 385 -14.97 -7.68 -21.69
CA HIS A 385 -13.82 -8.54 -21.99
C HIS A 385 -13.36 -9.41 -20.81
N GLU A 386 -14.01 -9.28 -19.65
CA GLU A 386 -13.63 -9.93 -18.38
C GLU A 386 -12.14 -9.73 -18.00
N SER A 387 -11.56 -8.60 -18.38
CA SER A 387 -10.13 -8.28 -18.17
C SER A 387 -9.93 -6.80 -17.88
N ILE A 388 -8.97 -6.49 -17.00
CA ILE A 388 -8.56 -5.13 -16.61
C ILE A 388 -7.31 -4.77 -17.39
N HIS A 389 -7.47 -3.85 -18.34
CA HIS A 389 -6.42 -3.35 -19.22
C HIS A 389 -6.68 -1.87 -19.52
N ASN A 390 -5.65 -1.14 -19.97
CA ASN A 390 -5.85 0.27 -20.30
C ASN A 390 -6.64 0.41 -21.60
N VAL A 391 -7.85 0.95 -21.52
CA VAL A 391 -8.68 1.19 -22.70
C VAL A 391 -8.35 2.56 -23.28
N GLN A 392 -7.76 2.59 -24.48
CA GLN A 392 -7.71 3.82 -25.26
C GLN A 392 -9.14 4.20 -25.68
N LEU A 393 -9.75 5.12 -24.94
CA LEU A 393 -11.02 5.72 -25.34
C LEU A 393 -10.69 6.81 -26.36
N GLU A 394 -11.12 6.66 -27.61
CA GLU A 394 -11.09 7.74 -28.59
C GLU A 394 -11.91 8.92 -28.03
N GLU A 395 -11.30 10.11 -27.99
CA GLU A 395 -11.92 11.34 -27.48
C GLU A 395 -13.16 11.77 -28.26
#